data_AF-A0A7J2HHB3-F1
#
_entry.id   AF-A0A7J2HHB3-F1
#
_cell.length_a   1.000
_cell.length_b   1.000
_cell.length_c   1.000
_cell.angle_alpha   90.00
_cell.angle_beta   90.00
_cell.angle_gamma   90.00
#
_symmetry.space_group_name_H-M   'P 1'
#
loop_
_entity.id
_entity.type
_entity.pdbx_description
1 polymer ?
#
loop_
_entity_poly.entity_id
_entity_poly.type
_entity_poly.pdbx_seq_one_letter_code
_entity_poly.pdbx_strand_id
1 'polypeptide(L)' 'INPPSGCRFWPRCPIAKEICRKEEPELREVEKDHFVACFYAG' A
#
# COMPACT_ATOMS: atom_id res chain seq x y z
N ILE A 1 4.27 17.95 -5.87
CA ILE A 1 3.14 17.03 -5.58
C ILE A 1 3.39 16.45 -4.21
N ASN A 2 2.49 16.66 -3.25
CA ASN A 2 2.62 16.16 -1.89
C ASN A 2 1.80 14.87 -1.78
N PRO A 3 2.41 13.68 -1.84
CA PRO A 3 1.68 12.45 -1.64
C PRO A 3 1.09 12.40 -0.22
N PRO A 4 -0.06 11.74 -0.04
CA PRO A 4 -0.58 11.49 1.30
C PRO A 4 0.42 10.62 2.08
N SER A 5 0.48 10.81 3.41
CA SER A 5 1.32 9.99 4.28
C SER A 5 0.94 8.51 4.19
N GLY A 6 1.93 7.64 4.35
CA GLY A 6 1.75 6.19 4.27
C GLY A 6 1.44 5.69 2.86
N CYS A 7 0.57 4.69 2.73
CA CYS A 7 0.18 4.11 1.45
C CYS A 7 -0.47 5.14 0.53
N ARG A 8 0.18 5.45 -0.59
CA ARG A 8 -0.32 6.41 -1.61
C ARG A 8 -1.75 6.15 -2.10
N PHE A 9 -2.26 4.94 -1.95
CA PHE A 9 -3.60 4.54 -2.36
C PHE A 9 -4.65 4.61 -1.25
N TRP A 10 -4.28 4.83 0.02
CA TRP A 10 -5.24 4.79 1.13
C TRP A 10 -6.45 5.73 0.96
N PRO A 11 -6.35 6.95 0.36
CA PRO A 11 -7.52 7.82 0.20
C PRO A 11 -8.57 7.28 -0.77
N ARG A 12 -8.19 6.31 -1.61
CA ARG A 12 -9.01 5.75 -2.69
C ARG A 12 -9.19 4.23 -2.62
N CYS A 13 -8.61 3.58 -1.62
CA CYS A 13 -8.63 2.13 -1.49
C CYS A 13 -9.86 1.70 -0.67
N PRO A 14 -10.74 0.82 -1.20
CA PRO A 14 -11.98 0.42 -0.51
C PRO A 14 -11.74 -0.44 0.74
N ILE A 15 -10.55 -1.03 0.87
CA ILE A 15 -10.14 -1.88 2.01
C ILE A 15 -9.11 -1.20 2.91
N ALA A 16 -8.88 0.11 2.76
CA ALA A 16 -7.88 0.84 3.54
C ALA A 16 -8.17 0.73 5.04
N LYS A 17 -7.13 0.42 5.83
CA LYS A 17 -7.17 0.46 7.29
C LYS A 17 -6.26 1.56 7.82
N GLU A 18 -6.28 1.77 9.13
CA GLU A 18 -5.51 2.82 9.80
C GLU A 18 -3.99 2.74 9.51
N ILE A 19 -3.43 1.54 9.42
CA ILE A 19 -2.01 1.33 9.07
C ILE A 19 -1.66 1.93 7.70
N CYS A 20 -2.59 1.89 6.74
CA CYS A 20 -2.38 2.43 5.40
C CYS A 20 -2.21 3.96 5.41
N ARG A 21 -2.69 4.67 6.43
CA ARG A 21 -2.55 6.13 6.57
C ARG A 21 -1.25 6.56 7.23
N LYS A 22 -0.69 5.66 8.05
CA LYS A 22 0.46 5.93 8.93
C LYS A 22 1.77 5.44 8.33
N GLU A 23 1.74 4.30 7.64
CA GLU A 23 2.94 3.60 7.21
C GLU A 23 2.91 3.31 5.71
N GLU A 24 4.09 3.30 5.10
CA GLU A 24 4.28 2.87 3.72
C GLU A 24 4.43 1.34 3.68
N PRO A 25 3.65 0.64 2.86
CA PRO A 25 3.78 -0.80 2.72
C PRO A 25 5.09 -1.15 2.02
N GLU A 26 5.75 -2.21 2.49
CA GLU A 26 6.94 -2.76 1.83
C GLU A 26 6.61 -3.26 0.42
N LEU A 27 7.52 -3.01 -0.51
CA LEU A 27 7.46 -3.59 -1.85
C LEU A 27 7.96 -5.04 -1.76
N ARG A 28 7.06 -5.99 -2.02
CA ARG A 28 7.39 -7.41 -2.02
C ARG A 28 6.94 -8.09 -3.30
N GLU A 29 7.68 -9.12 -3.68
CA GLU A 29 7.32 -10.00 -4.79
C GLU A 29 6.20 -10.95 -4.33
N VAL A 30 5.08 -10.99 -5.06
CA VAL A 30 3.94 -11.87 -4.79
C VAL A 30 3.86 -13.02 -5.78
N GLU A 31 4.35 -12.81 -7.00
CA GLU A 31 4.54 -13.81 -8.05
C GLU A 31 5.80 -13.44 -8.84
N LYS A 32 6.32 -14.36 -9.66
CA LYS A 32 7.53 -14.12 -10.45
C LYS A 32 7.40 -12.84 -11.28
N ASP A 33 8.32 -11.91 -11.06
CA ASP A 33 8.36 -10.59 -11.70
C ASP A 33 7.12 -9.69 -11.39
N HIS A 34 6.33 -10.02 -10.36
CA HIS A 34 5.15 -9.28 -9.92
C HIS A 34 5.34 -8.76 -8.49
N PHE A 35 5.50 -7.44 -8.37
CA PHE A 35 5.74 -6.76 -7.09
C PHE A 35 4.53 -5.94 -6.66
N VAL A 36 4.19 -6.03 -5.38
CA VAL A 36 3.08 -5.31 -4.78
C VAL A 36 3.53 -4.65 -3.49
N ALA A 37 3.14 -3.37 -3.32
CA ALA A 37 3.31 -2.61 -2.09
C ALA A 37 1.93 -2.44 -1.43
N CYS A 38 1.43 -3.50 -0.80
CA CYS A 38 0.14 -3.51 -0.09
C CYS A 38 0.23 -4.37 1.17
N PHE A 39 -0.23 -3.79 2.30
CA PHE A 39 -0.33 -4.50 3.59
C PHE A 39 -1.27 -5.70 3.56
N TYR A 40 -2.22 -5.75 2.61
CA TYR A 40 -3.27 -6.76 2.54
C TYR A 40 -3.34 -7.48 1.19
N ALA A 41 -2.37 -7.31 0.30
CA ALA A 41 -2.31 -8.16 -0.89
C ALA A 41 -2.03 -9.60 -0.43
N GLY A 42 -2.71 -10.58 -0.99
CA GLY A 42 -2.61 -11.97 -0.56
C GLY A 42 -3.60 -12.80 -1.33
#